data_AF-A0A0P6WN85-F1
#
_entry.id   AF-A0A0P6WN85-F1
#
_cell.length_a   1.000
_cell.length_b   1.000
_cell.length_c   1.000
_cell.angle_alpha   90.00
_cell.angle_beta   90.00
_cell.angle_gamma   90.00
#
_symmetry.space_group_name_H-M   'P 1'
#
loop_
_entity.id
_entity.type
_entity.pdbx_description
1 polymer ?
#
loop_
_entity_poly.entity_id
_entity_poly.type
_entity_poly.pdbx_seq_one_letter_code
_entity_poly.pdbx_strand_id
1 'polypeptide(L)'
;MNNEFWAAVVGAVIGALAGGGVTWSLQHFQGKADKAERDKGLARSLIFKLMRISTDLDGFRKHVAECEERATETKLAVGWQSLRAIANGPDKVAFTSDEMGYLLGLGDFSLFNRVLSLDAIHASSVDIFSLYANRRLELTNMLPAQMNGMVGEVALNDNAYAVVAPRMAELDDLYQLVRPLTHDGDSQEPESLNL
;
A
#
# COMPACT_ATOMS: atom_id res chain seq x y z
N MET A 1 -11.96 -8.09 10.13
CA MET A 1 -12.17 -6.71 9.63
C MET A 1 -11.40 -6.37 8.33
N ASN A 2 -10.49 -7.20 7.80
CA ASN A 2 -9.65 -6.80 6.64
C ASN A 2 -10.05 -7.42 5.29
N ASN A 3 -10.67 -8.60 5.28
CA ASN A 3 -11.44 -9.09 4.13
C ASN A 3 -12.57 -8.13 3.75
N GLU A 4 -13.14 -7.43 4.73
CA GLU A 4 -14.21 -6.45 4.49
C GLU A 4 -13.69 -5.22 3.77
N PHE A 5 -12.45 -4.78 4.00
CA PHE A 5 -11.88 -3.61 3.33
C PHE A 5 -11.54 -3.91 1.87
N TRP A 6 -10.88 -5.05 1.60
CA TRP A 6 -10.56 -5.45 0.23
C TRP A 6 -11.80 -5.87 -0.56
N ALA A 7 -12.74 -6.61 0.04
CA ALA A 7 -14.04 -6.87 -0.57
C ALA A 7 -14.87 -5.59 -0.69
N ALA A 8 -14.68 -4.60 0.19
CA ALA A 8 -15.31 -3.28 0.08
C ALA A 8 -14.76 -2.47 -1.08
N VAL A 9 -13.44 -2.43 -1.29
CA VAL A 9 -12.82 -1.66 -2.37
C VAL A 9 -13.11 -2.34 -3.71
N VAL A 10 -12.89 -3.64 -3.84
CA VAL A 10 -13.20 -4.40 -5.06
C VAL A 10 -14.71 -4.43 -5.31
N GLY A 11 -15.53 -4.64 -4.28
CA GLY A 11 -16.98 -4.63 -4.36
C GLY A 11 -17.58 -3.25 -4.63
N ALA A 12 -16.97 -2.17 -4.15
CA ALA A 12 -17.38 -0.80 -4.47
C ALA A 12 -16.99 -0.42 -5.90
N VAL A 13 -15.80 -0.82 -6.38
CA VAL A 13 -15.38 -0.59 -7.77
C VAL A 13 -16.28 -1.35 -8.74
N ILE A 14 -16.62 -2.61 -8.45
CA ILE A 14 -17.50 -3.43 -9.30
C ILE A 14 -18.98 -3.02 -9.14
N GLY A 15 -19.42 -2.67 -7.92
CA GLY A 15 -20.79 -2.25 -7.60
C GLY A 15 -21.15 -0.86 -8.16
N ALA A 16 -20.20 0.09 -8.16
CA ALA A 16 -20.38 1.39 -8.80
C ALA A 16 -20.46 1.28 -10.33
N LEU A 17 -19.78 0.29 -10.94
CA LEU A 17 -19.88 -0.02 -12.36
C LEU A 17 -21.23 -0.67 -12.74
N ALA A 18 -21.85 -1.43 -11.83
CA ALA A 18 -23.17 -2.03 -12.05
C ALA A 18 -24.34 -1.08 -11.72
N GLY A 19 -24.19 -0.18 -10.74
CA GLY A 19 -25.24 0.75 -10.29
C GLY A 19 -25.37 2.03 -11.14
N GLY A 20 -24.28 2.50 -11.77
CA GLY A 20 -24.27 3.74 -12.56
C GLY A 20 -24.79 3.61 -14.01
N GLY A 21 -25.11 2.39 -14.46
CA GLY A 21 -25.44 2.09 -15.86
C GLY A 21 -26.87 2.48 -16.30
N VAL A 22 -27.80 2.72 -15.37
CA VAL A 22 -29.24 2.81 -15.72
C VAL A 22 -29.79 4.25 -15.73
N THR A 23 -29.16 5.20 -15.03
CA THR A 23 -29.80 6.52 -14.79
C THR A 23 -29.45 7.61 -15.81
N TRP A 24 -28.37 7.47 -16.61
CA TRP A 24 -27.88 8.54 -17.51
C TRP A 24 -28.55 8.60 -18.90
N SER A 25 -29.45 7.66 -19.24
CA SER A 25 -30.10 7.60 -20.57
C SER A 25 -31.06 8.78 -20.88
N LEU A 26 -31.42 9.67 -19.93
CA LEU A 26 -32.68 10.43 -20.05
C LEU A 26 -32.69 11.96 -19.85
N GLN A 27 -31.56 12.67 -19.87
CA GLN A 27 -31.59 14.14 -19.69
C GLN A 27 -30.73 14.85 -20.76
N HIS A 28 -31.06 14.79 -22.06
CA HIS A 28 -31.97 15.65 -22.84
C HIS A 28 -31.62 17.16 -22.88
N PHE A 29 -30.93 17.52 -23.98
CA PHE A 29 -30.74 18.81 -24.67
C PHE A 29 -29.61 19.79 -24.23
N GLN A 30 -28.54 19.76 -25.05
CA GLN A 30 -27.44 20.70 -25.32
C GLN A 30 -26.63 21.30 -24.16
N GLY A 31 -27.20 22.00 -23.18
CA GLY A 31 -26.43 22.43 -21.98
C GLY A 31 -26.04 21.26 -21.07
N LYS A 32 -26.71 20.13 -21.24
CA LYS A 32 -26.43 18.88 -20.53
C LYS A 32 -25.35 18.02 -21.21
N ALA A 33 -24.98 18.31 -22.46
CA ALA A 33 -23.93 17.57 -23.15
C ALA A 33 -22.57 17.85 -22.51
N ASP A 34 -22.22 19.13 -22.34
CA ASP A 34 -20.95 19.54 -21.71
C ASP A 34 -20.86 19.09 -20.25
N LYS A 35 -21.95 19.23 -19.50
CA LYS A 35 -22.02 18.73 -18.12
C LYS A 35 -21.86 17.22 -18.08
N ALA A 36 -22.54 16.48 -18.96
CA ALA A 36 -22.42 15.03 -19.00
C ALA A 36 -21.05 14.56 -19.49
N GLU A 37 -20.38 15.29 -20.38
CA GLU A 37 -19.02 14.98 -20.81
C GLU A 37 -18.02 15.21 -19.68
N ARG A 38 -18.18 16.32 -18.93
CA ARG A 38 -17.41 16.58 -17.70
C ARG A 38 -17.64 15.50 -16.65
N ASP A 39 -18.91 15.16 -16.37
CA ASP A 39 -19.29 14.13 -15.40
C ASP A 39 -18.71 12.76 -15.78
N LYS A 40 -18.77 12.40 -17.08
CA LYS A 40 -18.10 11.18 -17.60
C LYS A 40 -16.58 11.24 -17.44
N GLY A 41 -15.97 12.40 -17.67
CA GLY A 41 -14.54 12.61 -17.45
C GLY A 41 -14.15 12.39 -15.99
N LEU A 42 -14.89 12.97 -15.05
CA LEU A 42 -14.69 12.82 -13.62
C LEU A 42 -14.90 11.37 -13.16
N ALA A 43 -15.97 10.73 -13.63
CA ALA A 43 -16.25 9.32 -13.35
C ALA A 43 -15.13 8.39 -13.85
N ARG A 44 -14.65 8.61 -15.08
CA ARG A 44 -13.53 7.82 -15.64
C ARG A 44 -12.24 8.06 -14.85
N SER A 45 -11.93 9.32 -14.55
CA SER A 45 -10.74 9.67 -13.76
C SER A 45 -10.76 8.99 -12.39
N LEU A 46 -11.89 9.06 -11.67
CA LEU A 46 -12.11 8.34 -10.41
C LEU A 46 -11.87 6.84 -10.57
N ILE A 47 -12.50 6.21 -11.55
CA ILE A 47 -12.36 4.76 -11.79
C ILE A 47 -10.91 4.39 -12.06
N PHE A 48 -10.20 5.13 -12.91
CA PHE A 48 -8.78 4.87 -13.19
C PHE A 48 -7.90 5.04 -11.94
N LYS A 49 -8.15 6.07 -11.14
CA LYS A 49 -7.43 6.29 -9.87
C LYS A 49 -7.71 5.18 -8.86
N LEU A 50 -8.97 4.75 -8.72
CA LEU A 50 -9.36 3.64 -7.85
C LEU A 50 -8.72 2.32 -8.28
N MET A 51 -8.73 2.03 -9.58
CA MET A 51 -8.05 0.84 -10.12
C MET A 51 -6.56 0.89 -9.84
N ARG A 52 -5.91 2.03 -10.08
CA ARG A 52 -4.48 2.22 -9.80
C ARG A 52 -4.18 2.00 -8.32
N ILE A 53 -4.91 2.65 -7.41
CA ILE A 53 -4.74 2.46 -5.96
C ILE A 53 -4.91 0.98 -5.58
N SER A 54 -5.96 0.33 -6.08
CA SER A 54 -6.20 -1.09 -5.80
C SER A 54 -5.07 -1.99 -6.30
N THR A 55 -4.54 -1.73 -7.50
CA THR A 55 -3.43 -2.50 -8.07
C THR A 55 -2.14 -2.27 -7.30
N ASP A 56 -1.84 -1.03 -6.93
CA ASP A 56 -0.63 -0.68 -6.17
C ASP A 56 -0.64 -1.34 -4.78
N LEU A 57 -1.77 -1.24 -4.06
CA LEU A 57 -1.95 -1.85 -2.75
C LEU A 57 -1.86 -3.39 -2.81
N ASP A 58 -2.42 -4.02 -3.85
CA ASP A 58 -2.29 -5.48 -4.04
C ASP A 58 -0.86 -5.88 -4.38
N GLY A 59 -0.15 -5.04 -5.15
CA GLY A 59 1.28 -5.20 -5.43
C GLY A 59 2.12 -5.14 -4.16
N PHE A 60 1.88 -4.18 -3.27
CA PHE A 60 2.56 -4.10 -1.97
C PHE A 60 2.30 -5.33 -1.12
N ARG A 61 1.04 -5.78 -1.04
CA ARG A 61 0.67 -7.00 -0.33
C ARG A 61 1.42 -8.23 -0.87
N LYS A 62 1.38 -8.46 -2.17
CA LYS A 62 2.07 -9.60 -2.79
C LYS A 62 3.57 -9.55 -2.55
N HIS A 63 4.19 -8.37 -2.69
CA HIS A 63 5.62 -8.20 -2.44
C HIS A 63 6.03 -8.59 -1.02
N VAL A 64 5.28 -8.16 -0.01
CA VAL A 64 5.57 -8.52 1.39
C VAL A 64 5.36 -10.03 1.60
N ALA A 65 4.29 -10.62 1.04
CA ALA A 65 4.00 -12.05 1.16
C ALA A 65 5.10 -12.91 0.49
N GLU A 66 5.56 -12.54 -0.71
CA GLU A 66 6.67 -13.19 -1.40
C GLU A 66 7.99 -13.08 -0.62
N CYS A 67 8.21 -11.97 0.08
CA CYS A 67 9.39 -11.81 0.95
C CYS A 67 9.31 -12.72 2.18
N GLU A 68 8.14 -12.88 2.79
CA GLU A 68 7.90 -13.77 3.93
C GLU A 68 8.01 -15.26 3.55
N GLU A 69 7.43 -15.64 2.41
CA GLU A 69 7.54 -16.98 1.85
C GLU A 69 9.01 -17.33 1.60
N ARG A 70 9.74 -16.45 0.90
CA ARG A 70 11.18 -16.64 0.65
C ARG A 70 12.01 -16.71 1.93
N ALA A 71 11.65 -15.95 2.97
CA ALA A 71 12.32 -16.02 4.27
C ALA A 71 12.17 -17.40 4.90
N THR A 72 10.96 -17.96 4.82
CA THR A 72 10.65 -19.30 5.31
C THR A 72 11.46 -20.36 4.56
N GLU A 73 11.53 -20.28 3.22
CA GLU A 73 12.33 -21.19 2.38
C GLU A 73 13.83 -21.11 2.68
N THR A 74 14.33 -19.90 2.94
CA THR A 74 15.75 -19.65 3.20
C THR A 74 16.14 -19.72 4.68
N LYS A 75 15.19 -20.04 5.56
CA LYS A 75 15.35 -20.07 7.02
C LYS A 75 15.86 -18.74 7.60
N LEU A 76 15.53 -17.63 6.95
CA LEU A 76 15.78 -16.29 7.45
C LEU A 76 14.69 -15.89 8.44
N ALA A 77 15.06 -15.07 9.44
CA ALA A 77 14.08 -14.48 10.33
C ALA A 77 13.13 -13.56 9.55
N VAL A 78 11.83 -13.69 9.82
CA VAL A 78 10.81 -12.80 9.29
C VAL A 78 10.93 -11.45 10.00
N GLY A 79 11.14 -10.37 9.25
CA GLY A 79 11.38 -9.04 9.79
C GLY A 79 12.04 -8.13 8.77
N TRP A 80 12.88 -7.21 9.23
CA TRP A 80 13.65 -6.34 8.34
C TRP A 80 14.59 -7.12 7.42
N GLN A 81 15.10 -8.28 7.82
CA GLN A 81 16.03 -9.04 6.99
C GLN A 81 15.35 -9.62 5.75
N SER A 82 14.11 -10.08 5.90
CA SER A 82 13.33 -10.71 4.83
C SER A 82 12.73 -9.71 3.85
N LEU A 83 12.22 -8.58 4.35
CA LEU A 83 11.53 -7.60 3.50
C LEU A 83 12.51 -6.87 2.57
N ARG A 84 12.36 -7.02 1.26
CA ARG A 84 13.18 -6.31 0.27
C ARG A 84 12.64 -4.90 0.02
N ALA A 85 13.56 -3.95 -0.18
CA ALA A 85 13.19 -2.61 -0.60
C ALA A 85 12.63 -2.61 -2.03
N ILE A 86 11.61 -1.80 -2.28
CA ILE A 86 11.06 -1.56 -3.62
C ILE A 86 11.83 -0.39 -4.23
N ALA A 87 12.62 -0.65 -5.28
CA ALA A 87 13.51 0.37 -5.86
C ALA A 87 12.75 1.50 -6.57
N ASN A 88 11.67 1.16 -7.29
CA ASN A 88 10.81 2.11 -7.98
C ASN A 88 9.36 1.88 -7.53
N GLY A 89 8.94 2.62 -6.50
CA GLY A 89 7.55 2.61 -6.05
C GLY A 89 6.61 3.32 -7.04
N PRO A 90 5.29 3.03 -6.98
CA PRO A 90 4.31 3.74 -7.79
C PRO A 90 4.17 5.20 -7.34
N ASP A 91 3.79 6.10 -8.25
CA ASP A 91 3.48 7.48 -7.86
C ASP A 91 2.20 7.52 -7.02
N LYS A 92 2.16 8.46 -6.07
CA LYS A 92 0.99 8.75 -5.25
C LYS A 92 -0.18 9.20 -6.12
N VAL A 93 -1.35 8.67 -5.81
CA VAL A 93 -2.61 9.07 -6.44
C VAL A 93 -3.35 9.98 -5.46
N ALA A 94 -3.92 11.09 -5.96
CA ALA A 94 -4.73 12.01 -5.18
C ALA A 94 -6.06 12.29 -5.90
N PHE A 95 -7.16 12.31 -5.16
CA PHE A 95 -8.44 12.73 -5.73
C PHE A 95 -8.52 14.25 -5.82
N THR A 96 -9.12 14.75 -6.90
CA THR A 96 -9.37 16.19 -7.04
C THR A 96 -10.66 16.57 -6.33
N SER A 97 -10.80 17.86 -5.99
CA SER A 97 -12.04 18.37 -5.40
C SER A 97 -13.26 18.17 -6.32
N ASP A 98 -13.06 18.26 -7.64
CA ASP A 98 -14.12 18.01 -8.63
C ASP A 98 -14.55 16.53 -8.66
N GLU A 99 -13.60 15.61 -8.55
CA GLU A 99 -13.88 14.17 -8.47
C GLU A 99 -14.66 13.83 -7.19
N MET A 100 -14.22 14.34 -6.04
CA MET A 100 -14.92 14.13 -4.77
C MET A 100 -16.29 14.82 -4.74
N GLY A 101 -16.41 16.01 -5.35
CA GLY A 101 -17.67 16.71 -5.52
C GLY A 101 -18.65 15.97 -6.41
N TYR A 102 -18.16 15.34 -7.49
CA TYR A 102 -18.96 14.46 -8.35
C TYR A 102 -19.45 13.23 -7.56
N LEU A 103 -18.56 12.56 -6.83
CA LEU A 103 -18.91 11.39 -6.01
C LEU A 103 -19.97 11.72 -4.94
N LEU A 104 -19.81 12.86 -4.26
CA LEU A 104 -20.79 13.37 -3.31
C LEU A 104 -22.14 13.67 -3.98
N GLY A 105 -22.11 14.22 -5.20
CA GLY A 105 -23.28 14.54 -6.00
C GLY A 105 -24.10 13.32 -6.43
N LEU A 106 -23.54 12.11 -6.38
CA LEU A 106 -24.28 10.86 -6.63
C LEU A 106 -25.22 10.48 -5.47
N GLY A 107 -25.05 11.07 -4.29
CA GLY A 107 -25.87 10.81 -3.11
C GLY A 107 -25.59 9.46 -2.41
N ASP A 108 -24.62 8.68 -2.89
CA ASP A 108 -24.16 7.45 -2.25
C ASP A 108 -23.08 7.76 -1.19
N PHE A 109 -23.53 8.10 0.02
CA PHE A 109 -22.64 8.41 1.13
C PHE A 109 -21.82 7.22 1.62
N SER A 110 -22.29 5.98 1.39
CA SER A 110 -21.53 4.77 1.76
C SER A 110 -20.30 4.64 0.87
N LEU A 111 -20.49 4.78 -0.44
CA LEU A 111 -19.40 4.80 -1.41
C LEU A 111 -18.45 5.97 -1.16
N PHE A 112 -19.00 7.17 -0.96
CA PHE A 112 -18.21 8.37 -0.66
C PHE A 112 -17.28 8.16 0.55
N ASN A 113 -17.82 7.68 1.67
CA ASN A 113 -17.04 7.45 2.89
C ASN A 113 -15.93 6.40 2.70
N ARG A 114 -16.14 5.39 1.84
CA ARG A 114 -15.12 4.38 1.52
C ARG A 114 -13.98 4.93 0.67
N VAL A 115 -14.30 5.86 -0.24
CA VAL A 115 -13.32 6.45 -1.16
C VAL A 115 -12.58 7.64 -0.52
N LEU A 116 -13.24 8.36 0.40
CA LEU A 116 -12.76 9.63 0.97
C LEU A 116 -11.33 9.60 1.51
N SER A 117 -10.91 8.49 2.13
CA SER A 117 -9.58 8.35 2.71
C SER A 117 -8.66 7.44 1.90
N LEU A 118 -9.11 6.94 0.76
CA LEU A 118 -8.40 5.88 0.04
C LEU A 118 -7.11 6.40 -0.60
N ASP A 119 -7.11 7.64 -1.08
CA ASP A 119 -5.91 8.31 -1.58
C ASP A 119 -4.88 8.57 -0.47
N ALA A 120 -5.33 8.97 0.73
CA ALA A 120 -4.48 9.13 1.89
C ALA A 120 -3.87 7.80 2.35
N ILE A 121 -4.65 6.71 2.36
CA ILE A 121 -4.16 5.36 2.67
C ILE A 121 -3.10 4.95 1.65
N HIS A 122 -3.38 5.11 0.34
CA HIS A 122 -2.42 4.82 -0.73
C HIS A 122 -1.13 5.61 -0.58
N ALA A 123 -1.22 6.93 -0.39
CA ALA A 123 -0.07 7.80 -0.21
C ALA A 123 0.77 7.40 1.00
N SER A 124 0.12 7.06 2.12
CA SER A 124 0.79 6.57 3.32
C SER A 124 1.49 5.24 3.08
N SER A 125 0.90 4.30 2.33
CA SER A 125 1.56 3.04 1.98
C SER A 125 2.82 3.28 1.14
N VAL A 126 2.72 4.13 0.11
CA VAL A 126 3.87 4.50 -0.73
C VAL A 126 5.00 5.13 0.11
N ASP A 127 4.64 6.00 1.06
CA ASP A 127 5.59 6.65 1.96
C ASP A 127 6.29 5.66 2.90
N ILE A 128 5.58 4.69 3.46
CA ILE A 128 6.17 3.67 4.34
C ILE A 128 7.19 2.83 3.57
N PHE A 129 6.88 2.37 2.36
CA PHE A 129 7.83 1.59 1.56
C PHE A 129 9.05 2.42 1.13
N SER A 130 8.84 3.70 0.82
CA SER A 130 9.92 4.62 0.47
C SER A 130 10.83 4.91 1.67
N LEU A 131 10.24 5.11 2.86
CA LEU A 131 10.96 5.29 4.11
C LEU A 131 11.76 4.04 4.46
N TYR A 132 11.16 2.86 4.36
CA TYR A 132 11.84 1.58 4.58
C TYR A 132 13.04 1.41 3.65
N ALA A 133 12.89 1.71 2.36
CA ALA A 133 13.98 1.65 1.39
C ALA A 133 15.15 2.58 1.78
N ASN A 134 14.86 3.81 2.17
CA ASN A 134 15.86 4.78 2.61
C ASN A 134 16.57 4.32 3.88
N ARG A 135 15.83 3.86 4.91
CA ARG A 135 16.42 3.35 6.15
C ARG A 135 17.27 2.10 5.94
N ARG A 136 16.86 1.21 5.04
CA ARG A 136 17.64 0.03 4.68
C ARG A 136 18.94 0.41 3.98
N LEU A 137 18.91 1.41 3.12
CA LEU A 137 20.11 1.95 2.46
C LEU A 137 21.05 2.59 3.48
N GLU A 138 20.52 3.39 4.41
CA GLU A 138 21.30 3.97 5.51
C GLU A 138 21.99 2.88 6.35
N LEU A 139 21.25 1.84 6.75
CA LEU A 139 21.82 0.70 7.47
C LEU A 139 22.93 0.01 6.65
N THR A 140 22.70 -0.22 5.36
CA THR A 140 23.68 -0.84 4.46
C THR A 140 24.96 -0.01 4.36
N ASN A 141 24.85 1.32 4.33
CA ASN A 141 26.01 2.22 4.29
C ASN A 141 26.80 2.23 5.62
N MET A 142 26.19 1.86 6.74
CA MET A 142 26.85 1.77 8.05
C MET A 142 27.58 0.44 8.25
N LEU A 143 27.27 -0.59 7.47
CA LEU A 143 27.87 -1.90 7.61
C LEU A 143 29.26 -1.94 6.96
N PRO A 144 30.32 -2.35 7.68
CA PRO A 144 31.66 -2.45 7.11
C PRO A 144 31.72 -3.66 6.15
N ALA A 145 31.42 -3.42 4.89
CA ALA A 145 31.57 -4.43 3.85
C ALA A 145 33.07 -4.69 3.59
N GLN A 146 33.51 -5.92 3.83
CA GLN A 146 34.82 -6.40 3.38
C GLN A 146 34.63 -7.16 2.07
N MET A 147 35.39 -6.77 1.05
CA MET A 147 35.40 -7.47 -0.22
C MET A 147 36.39 -8.63 -0.15
N ASN A 148 35.90 -9.86 -0.29
CA ASN A 148 36.71 -11.04 -0.51
C ASN A 148 36.54 -11.49 -1.98
N GLY A 149 37.41 -10.97 -2.85
CA GLY A 149 37.27 -11.18 -4.30
C GLY A 149 36.03 -10.49 -4.88
N MET A 150 35.09 -11.26 -5.43
CA MET A 150 33.80 -10.75 -5.95
C MET A 150 32.65 -10.83 -4.94
N VAL A 151 32.90 -11.35 -3.74
CA VAL A 151 31.89 -11.50 -2.68
C VAL A 151 32.14 -10.43 -1.62
N GLY A 152 31.12 -9.62 -1.34
CA GLY A 152 31.13 -8.71 -0.20
C GLY A 152 30.59 -9.43 1.03
N GLU A 153 31.39 -9.50 2.09
CA GLU A 153 30.99 -10.05 3.38
C GLU A 153 30.95 -8.93 4.43
N VAL A 154 29.94 -8.95 5.29
CA VAL A 154 29.85 -8.05 6.45
C VAL A 154 29.99 -8.90 7.71
N ALA A 155 31.13 -8.78 8.38
CA ALA A 155 31.31 -9.37 9.70
C ALA A 155 30.87 -8.37 10.78
N LEU A 156 29.73 -8.62 11.40
CA LEU A 156 29.29 -7.85 12.57
C LEU A 156 30.04 -8.37 13.81
N ASN A 157 31.01 -7.60 14.29
CA ASN A 157 31.54 -7.78 15.64
C ASN A 157 30.59 -7.13 16.67
N ASP A 158 30.70 -7.50 17.95
CA ASP A 158 29.77 -7.04 19.01
C ASP A 158 29.67 -5.51 19.09
N ASN A 159 30.79 -4.81 18.86
CA ASN A 159 30.82 -3.34 18.85
C ASN A 159 30.09 -2.75 17.63
N ALA A 160 30.24 -3.35 16.45
CA ALA A 160 29.52 -2.94 15.24
C ALA A 160 28.02 -3.23 15.38
N TYR A 161 27.66 -4.37 15.98
CA TYR A 161 26.27 -4.73 16.27
C TYR A 161 25.59 -3.69 17.17
N ALA A 162 26.25 -3.28 18.26
CA ALA A 162 25.71 -2.27 19.17
C ALA A 162 25.41 -0.92 18.49
N VAL A 163 26.18 -0.57 17.44
CA VAL A 163 25.98 0.68 16.67
C VAL A 163 24.79 0.57 15.71
N VAL A 164 24.57 -0.60 15.12
CA VAL A 164 23.52 -0.78 14.09
C VAL A 164 22.21 -1.33 14.63
N ALA A 165 22.20 -1.95 15.83
CA ALA A 165 21.02 -2.54 16.44
C ALA A 165 19.81 -1.58 16.54
N PRO A 166 19.98 -0.29 16.90
CA PRO A 166 18.86 0.66 16.92
C PRO A 166 18.21 0.84 15.53
N ARG A 167 18.99 0.79 14.45
CA ARG A 167 18.50 0.91 13.07
C ARG A 167 17.82 -0.37 12.58
N MET A 168 18.29 -1.52 13.05
CA MET A 168 17.62 -2.80 12.80
C MET A 168 16.24 -2.82 13.46
N ALA A 169 16.15 -2.38 14.72
CA ALA A 169 14.88 -2.26 15.43
C ALA A 169 13.92 -1.28 14.72
N GLU A 170 14.40 -0.11 14.27
CA GLU A 170 13.58 0.83 13.49
C GLU A 170 13.04 0.20 12.20
N LEU A 171 13.84 -0.61 11.51
CA LEU A 171 13.39 -1.32 10.32
C LEU A 171 12.38 -2.43 10.63
N ASP A 172 12.51 -3.10 11.77
CA ASP A 172 11.51 -4.07 12.23
C ASP A 172 10.19 -3.38 12.57
N ASP A 173 10.21 -2.21 13.21
CA ASP A 173 9.01 -1.40 13.45
C ASP A 173 8.31 -1.03 12.14
N LEU A 174 9.07 -0.59 11.12
CA LEU A 174 8.54 -0.31 9.79
C LEU A 174 7.98 -1.57 9.11
N TYR A 175 8.63 -2.72 9.30
CA TYR A 175 8.12 -4.00 8.82
C TYR A 175 6.77 -4.36 9.48
N GLN A 176 6.63 -4.15 10.79
CA GLN A 176 5.36 -4.39 11.50
C GLN A 176 4.23 -3.45 11.03
N LEU A 177 4.55 -2.28 10.47
CA LEU A 177 3.54 -1.40 9.87
C LEU A 177 3.03 -1.89 8.50
N VAL A 178 3.86 -2.60 7.73
CA VAL A 178 3.46 -3.13 6.41
C VAL A 178 2.93 -4.56 6.46
N ARG A 179 3.32 -5.34 7.46
CA ARG A 179 2.89 -6.74 7.64
C ARG A 179 1.36 -6.93 7.71
N PRO A 180 0.57 -6.06 8.35
CA PRO A 180 -0.89 -6.19 8.35
C PRO A 180 -1.53 -6.10 6.95
N LEU A 181 -0.79 -5.63 5.93
CA LEU A 181 -1.25 -5.62 4.55
C LEU A 181 -1.31 -7.04 3.94
N THR A 182 -0.58 -8.02 4.50
CA THR A 182 -0.47 -9.40 3.98
C THR A 182 -1.27 -10.44 4.74
N HIS A 183 -1.43 -10.26 6.04
CA HIS A 183 -2.15 -11.23 6.86
C HIS A 183 -3.62 -10.80 7.03
N ASP A 184 -4.48 -11.39 6.20
CA ASP A 184 -5.90 -11.47 6.51
C ASP A 184 -6.08 -12.40 7.73
N GLY A 185 -6.24 -11.81 8.92
CA GLY A 185 -6.96 -12.46 10.01
C GLY A 185 -6.20 -13.40 10.95
N ASP A 186 -4.87 -13.39 11.01
CA ASP A 186 -4.15 -14.02 12.12
C ASP A 186 -3.80 -12.96 13.18
N SER A 187 -4.82 -12.54 13.91
CA SER A 187 -4.63 -12.05 15.27
C SER A 187 -4.12 -13.22 16.11
N GLN A 188 -2.83 -13.50 16.02
CA GLN A 188 -2.15 -14.25 17.07
C GLN A 188 -2.21 -13.37 18.32
N GLU A 189 -2.97 -13.83 19.31
CA GLU A 189 -2.93 -13.33 20.67
C GLU A 189 -1.46 -13.17 21.08
N PRO A 190 -1.11 -12.09 21.80
CA PRO A 190 0.25 -11.89 22.26
C PRO A 190 0.66 -13.11 23.07
N GLU A 191 1.64 -13.85 22.57
CA GLU A 191 2.28 -14.96 23.26
C GLU A 191 2.70 -14.42 24.62
N SER A 192 2.04 -14.91 25.67
CA SER A 192 2.33 -14.53 27.04
C SER A 192 3.81 -14.78 27.29
N LEU A 193 4.53 -13.69 27.54
CA LEU A 193 5.86 -13.69 28.13
C LEU A 193 5.84 -14.57 29.38
N ASN A 194 6.25 -15.83 29.23
CA ASN A 194 6.61 -16.68 30.35
C ASN A 194 8.03 -16.26 30.76
N LEU A 195 8.07 -15.54 31.88
CA LEU A 195 9.25 -15.39 32.74
C LEU A 195 9.74 -16.75 33.24
#